data_AF-A0A1S3VYU0-F1
#
_entry.id   AF-A0A1S3VYU0-F1
#
_cell.length_a   1.000
_cell.length_b   1.000
_cell.length_c   1.000
_cell.angle_alpha   90.00
_cell.angle_beta   90.00
_cell.angle_gamma   90.00
#
_symmetry.space_group_name_H-M   'P 1'
#
loop_
_entity.id
_entity.type
_entity.pdbx_description
1 polymer ?
#
loop_
_entity_poly.entity_id
_entity_poly.type
_entity_poly.pdbx_seq_one_letter_code
_entity_poly.pdbx_strand_id
1 'polypeptide(L)'
;MATPSMIHARCAYSPRICNRNNKSPSQQAPLASSCSSSSSASNSSFSLSSGTNIGQRHQGLSAHAMSTVTHGNSISSIGNLKNDPDHLLVLVHGILASTADWTYAEAELKRRLGKNYLIYVSSSNTYTKTFTGIDGAGKRLADEVLQVVKKTRSLKRISFLSHSLGGLFARYAIAVLYSPDTYSRDQPGDLANNMTEYLQETNFSKGGLIAGLEPINFITLATPHLGVRGKKQLPFLLGVPILEKLAAPIAPFFVGQTGSQLFLTDGKPDKPPLLLRMASDCDDGKFLSALGTFRCRIIYANVSYDHMVGWRTSSIRRETELSKPPRQSLDGYKHVVDVEYCPPVPSDGPKFSPKAVQAKEAAQNAPNTQSTVEYHEIVEEEMIRGLQLLGWKKVDVSFHSAFWPFFAHNNIHVKNEWFHNAGVGVIAHVADSLKQQEASSVLSASL
;
A
#
# COMPACT_ATOMS: atom_id res chain seq x y z
N MET A 1 -44.90 -8.37 -42.53
CA MET A 1 -43.74 -9.26 -42.28
C MET A 1 -42.84 -8.59 -41.28
N ALA A 2 -42.42 -9.34 -40.27
CA ALA A 2 -41.85 -8.87 -39.01
C ALA A 2 -40.40 -8.37 -39.11
N THR A 3 -40.01 -7.53 -38.15
CA THR A 3 -38.66 -7.01 -37.86
C THR A 3 -37.68 -8.11 -37.44
N PRO A 4 -36.38 -7.79 -37.31
CA PRO A 4 -35.87 -7.83 -35.93
C PRO A 4 -34.90 -6.71 -35.54
N SER A 5 -34.89 -6.53 -34.23
CA SER A 5 -34.40 -5.45 -33.40
C SER A 5 -32.96 -5.68 -32.92
N MET A 6 -32.26 -4.58 -32.63
CA MET A 6 -31.00 -4.57 -31.86
C MET A 6 -31.25 -5.02 -30.41
N ILE A 7 -30.39 -5.91 -29.90
CA ILE A 7 -30.35 -6.29 -28.48
C ILE A 7 -28.96 -5.99 -27.91
N HIS A 8 -28.97 -5.10 -26.92
CA HIS A 8 -27.93 -4.88 -25.92
C HIS A 8 -27.69 -6.15 -25.09
N ALA A 9 -26.45 -6.64 -25.02
CA ALA A 9 -26.05 -7.64 -24.05
C ALA A 9 -25.53 -6.95 -22.77
N ARG A 10 -26.36 -6.90 -21.72
CA ARG A 10 -25.92 -6.75 -20.33
C ARG A 10 -25.53 -8.13 -19.83
N CYS A 11 -24.29 -8.34 -19.42
CA CYS A 11 -23.89 -9.55 -18.70
C CYS A 11 -23.88 -9.26 -17.20
N ALA A 12 -24.94 -9.67 -16.52
CA ALA A 12 -25.02 -9.71 -15.07
C ALA A 12 -24.47 -11.06 -14.59
N TYR A 13 -23.48 -11.03 -13.68
CA TYR A 13 -22.98 -12.21 -12.99
C TYR A 13 -23.72 -12.35 -11.65
N SER A 14 -24.47 -13.44 -11.49
CA SER A 14 -25.04 -13.87 -10.21
C SER A 14 -24.25 -15.09 -9.67
N PRO A 15 -23.98 -15.17 -8.36
CA PRO A 15 -23.15 -16.22 -7.76
C PRO A 15 -23.94 -17.53 -7.58
N ARG A 16 -23.35 -18.66 -7.96
CA ARG A 16 -23.88 -19.99 -7.65
C ARG A 16 -23.43 -20.45 -6.26
N ILE A 17 -24.41 -20.62 -5.38
CA ILE A 17 -24.33 -21.40 -4.15
C ILE A 17 -24.19 -22.88 -4.52
N CYS A 18 -23.18 -23.57 -3.99
CA CYS A 18 -23.09 -25.03 -4.04
C CYS A 18 -22.79 -25.57 -2.64
N ASN A 19 -23.81 -26.22 -2.10
CA ASN A 19 -23.81 -26.97 -0.85
C ASN A 19 -23.35 -28.41 -1.16
N ARG A 20 -22.36 -28.97 -0.45
CA ARG A 20 -22.12 -30.42 -0.51
C ARG A 20 -21.52 -30.99 0.77
N ASN A 21 -22.36 -31.81 1.43
CA ASN A 21 -22.05 -32.63 2.59
C ASN A 21 -21.19 -33.86 2.24
N ASN A 22 -20.30 -34.19 3.19
CA ASN A 22 -19.76 -35.47 3.64
C ASN A 22 -19.72 -36.69 2.71
N LYS A 23 -18.51 -37.29 2.62
CA LYS A 23 -18.24 -38.70 2.99
C LYS A 23 -16.74 -39.02 2.99
N SER A 24 -16.25 -39.56 4.10
CA SER A 24 -15.02 -40.38 4.20
C SER A 24 -15.35 -41.83 3.80
N PRO A 25 -14.38 -42.71 3.46
CA PRO A 25 -13.55 -43.36 4.49
C PRO A 25 -12.11 -43.80 4.12
N SER A 26 -11.30 -43.94 5.18
CA SER A 26 -10.27 -44.97 5.51
C SER A 26 -9.15 -45.41 4.54
N GLN A 27 -7.93 -45.29 5.10
CA GLN A 27 -6.82 -46.27 5.17
C GLN A 27 -6.20 -46.86 3.88
N GLN A 28 -4.91 -46.55 3.65
CA GLN A 28 -3.81 -47.53 3.63
C GLN A 28 -2.45 -46.86 3.32
N ALA A 29 -1.45 -47.18 4.15
CA ALA A 29 -0.02 -47.20 3.87
C ALA A 29 0.42 -48.66 4.19
N PRO A 30 1.59 -49.22 3.76
CA PRO A 30 2.89 -48.53 3.76
C PRO A 30 3.94 -48.99 2.70
N LEU A 31 5.16 -48.47 2.88
CA LEU A 31 6.50 -49.01 2.53
C LEU A 31 7.25 -48.48 1.28
N ALA A 32 8.29 -47.71 1.61
CA ALA A 32 9.71 -47.85 1.25
C ALA A 32 10.14 -48.01 -0.23
N SER A 33 10.97 -47.06 -0.69
CA SER A 33 12.28 -47.39 -1.24
C SER A 33 13.23 -46.20 -1.17
N SER A 34 14.40 -46.47 -0.59
CA SER A 34 15.62 -45.69 -0.53
C SER A 34 16.37 -45.73 -1.86
N CYS A 35 16.93 -44.61 -2.29
CA CYS A 35 18.10 -44.57 -3.17
C CYS A 35 18.92 -43.31 -2.87
N SER A 36 20.07 -43.54 -2.26
CA SER A 36 21.18 -42.61 -2.09
C SER A 36 21.92 -42.43 -3.42
N SER A 37 22.38 -41.22 -3.73
CA SER A 37 23.57 -41.03 -4.56
C SER A 37 24.23 -39.71 -4.20
N SER A 38 25.34 -39.86 -3.50
CA SER A 38 26.40 -38.90 -3.29
C SER A 38 27.16 -38.65 -4.59
N SER A 39 27.42 -37.39 -4.93
CA SER A 39 28.62 -37.03 -5.68
C SER A 39 29.14 -35.67 -5.19
N SER A 40 30.25 -35.77 -4.48
CA SER A 40 31.17 -34.70 -4.13
C SER A 40 32.07 -34.42 -5.33
N ALA A 41 32.25 -33.14 -5.69
CA ALA A 41 33.43 -32.67 -6.38
C ALA A 41 33.75 -31.23 -6.00
N SER A 42 34.98 -31.10 -5.55
CA SER A 42 35.75 -30.00 -5.00
C SER A 42 36.02 -28.80 -5.93
N ASN A 43 36.18 -27.65 -5.27
CA ASN A 43 37.13 -26.55 -5.49
C ASN A 43 37.53 -26.15 -6.92
N SER A 44 37.26 -24.87 -7.22
CA SER A 44 38.31 -24.00 -7.77
C SER A 44 38.05 -22.53 -7.38
N SER A 45 38.90 -22.05 -6.49
CA SER A 45 39.16 -20.67 -6.19
C SER A 45 39.77 -19.97 -7.41
N PHE A 46 39.20 -18.83 -7.82
CA PHE A 46 39.91 -17.84 -8.63
C PHE A 46 39.65 -16.45 -8.05
N SER A 47 40.64 -15.98 -7.32
CA SER A 47 40.91 -14.57 -7.08
C SER A 47 41.63 -13.99 -8.30
N LEU A 48 41.15 -12.88 -8.85
CA LEU A 48 42.03 -11.94 -9.55
C LEU A 48 41.67 -10.51 -9.15
N SER A 49 42.68 -9.82 -8.68
CA SER A 49 42.67 -8.43 -8.23
C SER A 49 42.87 -7.46 -9.40
N SER A 50 42.39 -6.22 -9.19
CA SER A 50 43.00 -4.93 -9.57
C SER A 50 43.39 -4.66 -11.03
N GLY A 51 42.84 -3.58 -11.58
CA GLY A 51 43.37 -2.92 -12.78
C GLY A 51 42.67 -1.59 -13.08
N THR A 52 43.39 -0.51 -12.84
CA THR A 52 43.07 0.92 -12.97
C THR A 52 42.83 1.44 -14.39
N ASN A 53 42.05 2.55 -14.46
CA ASN A 53 42.10 3.71 -15.36
C ASN A 53 42.51 3.53 -16.82
N ILE A 54 41.65 3.98 -17.75
CA ILE A 54 42.03 4.83 -18.90
C ILE A 54 40.87 5.78 -19.18
N GLY A 55 41.15 7.09 -19.14
CA GLY A 55 40.28 8.13 -19.65
C GLY A 55 40.48 8.31 -21.15
N GLN A 56 39.40 8.62 -21.87
CA GLN A 56 39.49 9.23 -23.19
C GLN A 56 38.46 10.36 -23.31
N ARG A 57 39.00 11.57 -23.51
CA ARG A 57 38.35 12.75 -24.04
C ARG A 57 38.14 12.58 -25.54
N HIS A 58 36.98 12.97 -26.05
CA HIS A 58 36.78 13.58 -27.38
C HIS A 58 35.58 14.54 -27.23
N GLN A 59 35.78 15.86 -27.31
CA GLN A 59 35.63 16.69 -28.52
C GLN A 59 34.30 16.38 -29.22
N GLY A 60 33.27 17.22 -29.22
CA GLY A 60 33.28 18.67 -29.44
C GLY A 60 32.78 18.91 -30.87
N LEU A 61 31.46 19.04 -31.05
CA LEU A 61 30.84 19.50 -32.30
C LEU A 61 29.66 20.42 -31.93
N SER A 62 29.96 21.71 -32.03
CA SER A 62 29.01 22.81 -31.96
C SER A 62 28.35 22.96 -33.34
N ALA A 63 27.02 22.97 -33.38
CA ALA A 63 26.26 23.31 -34.58
C ALA A 63 25.55 24.65 -34.33
N HIS A 64 26.05 25.71 -34.95
CA HIS A 64 25.37 26.99 -35.09
C HIS A 64 24.24 26.86 -36.10
N ALA A 65 23.01 27.17 -35.69
CA ALA A 65 21.89 27.37 -36.59
C ALA A 65 21.47 28.85 -36.55
N MET A 66 21.40 29.45 -37.74
CA MET A 66 21.15 30.86 -38.00
C MET A 66 19.72 31.28 -37.65
N SER A 67 19.61 32.49 -37.09
CA SER A 67 18.36 33.22 -36.88
C SER A 67 17.89 33.84 -38.19
N THR A 68 16.65 33.57 -38.58
CA THR A 68 15.92 34.35 -39.59
C THR A 68 14.71 35.01 -38.92
N VAL A 69 14.75 36.34 -38.85
CA VAL A 69 13.66 37.20 -38.39
C VAL A 69 12.63 37.31 -39.51
N THR A 70 11.42 36.85 -39.27
CA THR A 70 10.23 37.21 -40.05
C THR A 70 9.20 37.82 -39.11
N HIS A 71 8.99 39.13 -39.24
CA HIS A 71 7.88 39.85 -38.65
C HIS A 71 6.57 39.35 -39.26
N GLY A 72 5.72 38.73 -38.45
CA GLY A 72 4.33 38.42 -38.76
C GLY A 72 3.46 38.80 -37.58
N ASN A 73 2.73 39.91 -37.70
CA ASN A 73 1.64 40.24 -36.77
C ASN A 73 0.54 39.19 -36.95
N SER A 74 0.31 38.37 -35.92
CA SER A 74 -0.91 37.57 -35.80
C SER A 74 -1.38 37.63 -34.36
N ILE A 75 -2.46 38.37 -34.14
CA ILE A 75 -3.30 38.24 -32.95
C ILE A 75 -4.18 37.00 -33.21
N SER A 76 -3.87 35.89 -32.55
CA SER A 76 -4.77 34.75 -32.43
C SER A 76 -4.67 34.08 -31.05
N SER A 77 -5.75 34.29 -30.29
CA SER A 77 -6.38 33.39 -29.31
C SER A 77 -5.53 32.62 -28.27
N ILE A 78 -5.70 33.02 -27.01
CA ILE A 78 -6.16 32.18 -25.89
C ILE A 78 -5.45 30.82 -25.71
N GLY A 79 -4.65 30.75 -24.65
CA GLY A 79 -4.53 29.56 -23.81
C GLY A 79 -3.54 28.51 -24.29
N ASN A 80 -2.26 28.74 -24.03
CA ASN A 80 -1.34 27.63 -23.80
C ASN A 80 -1.73 27.02 -22.44
N LEU A 81 -2.79 26.18 -22.40
CA LEU A 81 -3.14 25.41 -21.21
C LEU A 81 -1.91 24.56 -20.89
N LYS A 82 -1.17 24.97 -19.86
CA LYS A 82 -0.06 24.17 -19.36
C LYS A 82 -0.61 22.78 -19.04
N ASN A 83 -0.03 21.75 -19.68
CA ASN A 83 -0.27 20.34 -19.38
C ASN A 83 0.35 19.99 -18.01
N ASP A 84 0.03 20.76 -16.98
CA ASP A 84 0.52 20.53 -15.62
C ASP A 84 -0.30 19.39 -14.99
N PRO A 85 0.34 18.50 -14.20
CA PRO A 85 -0.36 17.38 -13.58
C PRO A 85 -1.41 17.88 -12.59
N ASP A 86 -2.58 17.24 -12.56
CA ASP A 86 -3.67 17.53 -11.63
C ASP A 86 -3.83 16.44 -10.55
N HIS A 87 -3.12 15.32 -10.68
CA HIS A 87 -3.22 14.18 -9.76
C HIS A 87 -1.85 13.84 -9.16
N LEU A 88 -1.73 13.95 -7.84
CA LEU A 88 -0.55 13.51 -7.11
C LEU A 88 -0.66 12.02 -6.77
N LEU A 89 0.32 11.21 -7.18
CA LEU A 89 0.49 9.84 -6.70
C LEU A 89 1.75 9.76 -5.82
N VAL A 90 1.55 9.58 -4.52
CA VAL A 90 2.64 9.47 -3.54
C VAL A 90 3.06 8.01 -3.39
N LEU A 91 4.32 7.68 -3.70
CA LEU A 91 4.91 6.36 -3.49
C LEU A 91 5.64 6.32 -2.14
N VAL A 92 5.30 5.37 -1.27
CA VAL A 92 5.81 5.29 0.11
C VAL A 92 6.48 3.93 0.35
N HIS A 93 7.78 3.96 0.61
CA HIS A 93 8.59 2.75 0.78
C HIS A 93 8.46 2.12 2.19
N GLY A 94 8.86 0.85 2.30
CA GLY A 94 8.83 0.06 3.54
C GLY A 94 10.01 0.29 4.49
N ILE A 95 10.21 -0.66 5.40
CA ILE A 95 11.28 -0.65 6.41
C ILE A 95 12.67 -0.78 5.77
N LEU A 96 13.66 -0.01 6.26
CA LEU A 96 15.03 0.00 5.72
C LEU A 96 15.15 0.25 4.21
N ALA A 97 14.10 0.81 3.61
CA ALA A 97 14.00 1.06 2.19
C ALA A 97 14.37 2.52 1.84
N SER A 98 14.43 2.82 0.56
CA SER A 98 14.68 4.16 0.03
C SER A 98 13.86 4.43 -1.23
N THR A 99 14.04 5.61 -1.82
CA THR A 99 13.40 5.95 -3.11
C THR A 99 13.82 5.01 -4.25
N ALA A 100 15.02 4.43 -4.18
CA ALA A 100 15.52 3.49 -5.20
C ALA A 100 14.69 2.20 -5.31
N ASP A 101 13.97 1.83 -4.24
CA ASP A 101 13.14 0.62 -4.25
C ASP A 101 11.87 0.78 -5.11
N TRP A 102 11.54 2.02 -5.48
CA TRP A 102 10.44 2.34 -6.40
C TRP A 102 10.89 2.57 -7.84
N THR A 103 12.17 2.46 -8.19
CA THR A 103 12.68 2.83 -9.53
C THR A 103 11.89 2.17 -10.68
N TYR A 104 11.68 0.86 -10.63
CA TYR A 104 10.93 0.16 -11.66
C TYR A 104 9.47 0.63 -11.71
N ALA A 105 8.80 0.61 -10.56
CA ALA A 105 7.39 0.93 -10.46
C ALA A 105 7.10 2.39 -10.83
N GLU A 106 7.97 3.32 -10.44
CA GLU A 106 7.90 4.73 -10.85
C GLU A 106 7.98 4.87 -12.37
N ALA A 107 8.96 4.21 -13.01
CA ALA A 107 9.13 4.24 -14.46
C ALA A 107 7.91 3.66 -15.19
N GLU A 108 7.40 2.52 -14.72
CA GLU A 108 6.24 1.86 -15.33
C GLU A 108 4.95 2.66 -15.12
N LEU A 109 4.74 3.25 -13.94
CA LEU A 109 3.60 4.12 -13.65
C LEU A 109 3.67 5.40 -14.50
N LYS A 110 4.84 6.04 -14.65
CA LYS A 110 5.02 7.21 -15.53
C LYS A 110 4.68 6.86 -16.98
N ARG A 111 5.14 5.70 -17.46
CA ARG A 111 4.87 5.21 -18.81
C ARG A 111 3.38 4.94 -19.05
N ARG A 112 2.68 4.36 -18.07
CA ARG A 112 1.28 3.97 -18.22
C ARG A 112 0.30 5.09 -17.96
N LEU A 113 0.48 5.87 -16.89
CA LEU A 113 -0.51 6.84 -16.41
C LEU A 113 -0.45 8.18 -17.17
N GLY A 114 0.69 8.50 -17.79
CA GLY A 114 0.84 9.72 -18.58
C GLY A 114 1.05 10.98 -17.74
N LYS A 115 0.93 12.14 -18.39
CA LYS A 115 1.37 13.45 -17.84
C LYS A 115 0.43 14.06 -16.81
N ASN A 116 -0.81 13.56 -16.70
CA ASN A 116 -1.79 14.05 -15.72
C ASN A 116 -1.36 13.73 -14.27
N TYR A 117 -0.51 12.71 -14.10
CA TYR A 117 0.02 12.32 -12.81
C TYR A 117 1.36 12.97 -12.50
N LEU A 118 1.43 13.60 -11.34
CA LEU A 118 2.69 13.84 -10.63
C LEU A 118 2.98 12.61 -9.78
N ILE A 119 3.86 11.74 -10.25
CA ILE A 119 4.34 10.59 -9.47
C ILE A 119 5.49 11.06 -8.60
N TYR A 120 5.32 10.99 -7.29
CA TYR A 120 6.27 11.49 -6.30
C TYR A 120 6.70 10.36 -5.36
N VAL A 121 7.99 10.04 -5.36
CA VAL A 121 8.57 9.03 -4.47
C VAL A 121 9.03 9.69 -3.17
N SER A 122 8.38 9.34 -2.06
CA SER A 122 8.70 9.90 -0.75
C SER A 122 10.11 9.53 -0.30
N SER A 123 10.85 10.52 0.20
CA SER A 123 12.20 10.36 0.77
C SER A 123 12.24 10.57 2.29
N SER A 124 11.12 11.03 2.86
CA SER A 124 10.93 11.45 4.25
C SER A 124 11.40 10.42 5.30
N ASN A 125 11.33 9.14 4.97
CA ASN A 125 11.56 8.03 5.89
C ASN A 125 12.70 7.08 5.47
N THR A 126 13.61 7.51 4.61
CA THR A 126 14.73 6.68 4.10
C THR A 126 15.58 6.02 5.19
N TYR A 127 15.95 4.75 4.96
CA TYR A 127 16.86 3.95 5.79
C TYR A 127 16.44 3.87 7.26
N THR A 128 17.30 4.27 8.19
CA THR A 128 17.09 4.13 9.64
C THR A 128 15.97 5.03 10.17
N LYS A 129 15.52 6.03 9.40
CA LYS A 129 14.36 6.86 9.77
C LYS A 129 13.07 6.05 9.88
N THR A 130 12.99 4.86 9.28
CA THR A 130 11.84 3.95 9.43
C THR A 130 11.65 3.42 10.85
N PHE A 131 12.64 3.55 11.73
CA PHE A 131 12.60 2.99 13.09
C PHE A 131 12.07 3.96 14.16
N THR A 132 11.81 5.22 13.82
CA THR A 132 11.42 6.27 14.78
C THR A 132 9.92 6.30 15.12
N GLY A 133 9.22 5.18 14.94
CA GLY A 133 7.76 5.10 15.12
C GLY A 133 6.98 5.44 13.84
N ILE A 134 5.84 4.77 13.68
CA ILE A 134 4.85 4.96 12.62
C ILE A 134 4.25 6.36 12.68
N ASP A 135 3.99 6.86 13.89
CA ASP A 135 3.50 8.20 14.15
C ASP A 135 4.51 9.28 13.73
N GLY A 136 5.77 9.15 14.14
CA GLY A 136 6.83 10.06 13.73
C GLY A 136 7.08 10.05 12.22
N ALA A 137 7.09 8.85 11.62
CA ALA A 137 7.25 8.67 10.18
C ALA A 137 6.05 9.22 9.38
N GLY A 138 4.83 9.04 9.89
CA GLY A 138 3.61 9.56 9.30
C GLY A 138 3.57 11.10 9.31
N LYS A 139 4.00 11.74 10.40
CA LYS A 139 4.12 13.22 10.47
C LYS A 139 5.10 13.75 9.42
N ARG A 140 6.29 13.15 9.31
CA ARG A 140 7.27 13.55 8.29
C ARG A 140 6.77 13.36 6.86
N LEU A 141 6.04 12.26 6.61
CA LEU A 141 5.41 12.03 5.31
C LEU A 141 4.34 13.09 5.03
N ALA A 142 3.51 13.43 6.01
CA ALA A 142 2.51 14.49 5.87
C ALA A 142 3.16 15.85 5.54
N ASP A 143 4.24 16.22 6.24
CA ASP A 143 4.98 17.45 5.97
C ASP A 143 5.56 17.48 4.55
N GLU A 144 6.16 16.38 4.09
CA GLU A 144 6.70 16.24 2.73
C GLU A 144 5.60 16.37 1.67
N VAL A 145 4.46 15.67 1.86
CA VAL A 145 3.31 15.76 0.95
C VAL A 145 2.77 17.19 0.88
N LEU A 146 2.62 17.87 2.01
CA LEU A 146 2.14 19.25 2.05
C LEU A 146 3.09 20.21 1.28
N GLN A 147 4.41 19.98 1.35
CA GLN A 147 5.37 20.75 0.56
C GLN A 147 5.21 20.51 -0.94
N VAL A 148 4.97 19.27 -1.37
CA VAL A 148 4.71 18.94 -2.79
C VAL A 148 3.45 19.63 -3.29
N VAL A 149 2.36 19.57 -2.51
CA VAL A 149 1.09 20.22 -2.84
C VAL A 149 1.24 21.74 -2.93
N LYS A 150 1.93 22.37 -1.97
CA LYS A 150 2.20 23.81 -2.00
C LYS A 150 3.03 24.25 -3.21
N LYS A 151 3.95 23.41 -3.68
CA LYS A 151 4.79 23.68 -4.86
C LYS A 151 4.06 23.50 -6.19
N THR A 152 3.03 22.66 -6.22
CA THR A 152 2.36 22.27 -7.48
C THR A 152 0.88 22.65 -7.41
N ARG A 153 0.57 23.91 -7.74
CA ARG A 153 -0.78 24.49 -7.59
C ARG A 153 -1.85 23.90 -8.52
N SER A 154 -1.43 23.18 -9.58
CA SER A 154 -2.33 22.50 -10.50
C SER A 154 -2.98 21.25 -9.93
N LEU A 155 -2.45 20.70 -8.83
CA LEU A 155 -2.96 19.49 -8.19
C LEU A 155 -4.37 19.71 -7.64
N LYS A 156 -5.25 18.76 -7.94
CA LYS A 156 -6.63 18.69 -7.48
C LYS A 156 -6.93 17.37 -6.76
N ARG A 157 -6.19 16.31 -7.09
CA ARG A 157 -6.45 14.94 -6.63
C ARG A 157 -5.20 14.33 -6.01
N ILE A 158 -5.38 13.42 -5.07
CA ILE A 158 -4.29 12.70 -4.41
C ILE A 158 -4.59 11.21 -4.29
N SER A 159 -3.56 10.40 -4.55
CA SER A 159 -3.53 8.96 -4.34
C SER A 159 -2.24 8.55 -3.62
N PHE A 160 -2.30 7.45 -2.89
CA PHE A 160 -1.14 6.82 -2.24
C PHE A 160 -0.96 5.40 -2.77
N LEU A 161 0.29 5.03 -3.03
CA LEU A 161 0.72 3.66 -3.27
C LEU A 161 1.87 3.34 -2.32
N SER A 162 1.64 2.43 -1.40
CA SER A 162 2.57 2.19 -0.29
C SER A 162 2.95 0.73 -0.17
N HIS A 163 4.22 0.46 0.12
CA HIS A 163 4.72 -0.91 0.33
C HIS A 163 5.04 -1.15 1.81
N SER A 164 4.61 -2.31 2.31
CA SER A 164 4.99 -2.81 3.64
C SER A 164 4.72 -1.78 4.74
N LEU A 165 5.70 -1.50 5.58
CA LEU A 165 5.60 -0.49 6.64
C LEU A 165 5.18 0.91 6.13
N GLY A 166 5.47 1.24 4.87
CA GLY A 166 5.06 2.48 4.22
C GLY A 166 3.54 2.68 4.22
N GLY A 167 2.76 1.60 4.14
CA GLY A 167 1.29 1.70 4.21
C GLY A 167 0.78 2.15 5.59
N LEU A 168 1.50 1.82 6.66
CA LEU A 168 1.17 2.30 8.00
C LEU A 168 1.58 3.77 8.17
N PHE A 169 2.72 4.19 7.61
CA PHE A 169 3.11 5.60 7.55
C PHE A 169 2.08 6.43 6.80
N ALA A 170 1.61 5.93 5.65
CA ALA A 170 0.58 6.58 4.85
C ALA A 170 -0.75 6.69 5.61
N ARG A 171 -1.20 5.63 6.30
CA ARG A 171 -2.42 5.67 7.14
C ARG A 171 -2.34 6.74 8.23
N TYR A 172 -1.18 6.91 8.86
CA TYR A 172 -1.00 7.98 9.84
C TYR A 172 -0.96 9.36 9.17
N ALA A 173 -0.22 9.49 8.07
CA ALA A 173 -0.08 10.76 7.34
C ALA A 173 -1.41 11.30 6.82
N ILE A 174 -2.28 10.46 6.26
CA ILE A 174 -3.59 10.91 5.75
C ILE A 174 -4.46 11.49 6.87
N ALA A 175 -4.35 10.98 8.10
CA ALA A 175 -5.10 11.52 9.24
C ALA A 175 -4.58 12.89 9.67
N VAL A 176 -3.26 13.11 9.59
CA VAL A 176 -2.63 14.42 9.83
C VAL A 176 -3.03 15.43 8.75
N LEU A 177 -3.12 14.98 7.50
CA LEU A 177 -3.48 15.79 6.34
C LEU A 177 -4.99 16.02 6.17
N TYR A 178 -5.81 15.34 6.98
CA TYR A 178 -7.25 15.33 6.82
C TYR A 178 -7.87 16.67 7.23
N SER A 179 -8.77 17.17 6.39
CA SER A 179 -9.64 18.29 6.70
C SER A 179 -11.08 17.87 6.43
N PRO A 180 -11.98 17.87 7.43
CA PRO A 180 -13.38 17.58 7.19
C PRO A 180 -13.96 18.62 6.23
N ASP A 181 -14.92 18.20 5.41
CA ASP A 181 -15.62 19.11 4.51
C ASP A 181 -16.42 20.11 5.36
N THR A 182 -15.98 21.38 5.40
CA THR A 182 -16.63 22.43 6.21
C THR A 182 -17.80 23.09 5.49
N TYR A 183 -18.22 22.61 4.32
CA TYR A 183 -19.38 23.14 3.61
C TYR A 183 -20.71 22.58 4.17
N SER A 184 -20.93 22.78 5.47
CA SER A 184 -22.28 22.85 6.02
C SER A 184 -22.71 24.32 6.01
N ARG A 185 -23.52 24.64 5.00
CA ARG A 185 -24.50 25.73 5.00
C ARG A 185 -25.16 25.81 6.38
N ASP A 186 -24.80 26.82 7.18
CA ASP A 186 -25.60 27.44 8.28
C ASP A 186 -24.76 28.49 9.02
N GLN A 187 -24.59 29.67 8.40
CA GLN A 187 -24.35 30.94 9.11
C GLN A 187 -25.09 32.05 8.32
N PRO A 188 -26.14 32.67 8.87
CA PRO A 188 -26.64 33.95 8.38
C PRO A 188 -25.84 35.07 9.05
N GLY A 189 -25.09 35.85 8.27
CA GLY A 189 -24.60 37.17 8.70
C GLY A 189 -23.10 37.40 8.58
N ASP A 190 -22.76 38.31 7.65
CA ASP A 190 -21.71 39.31 7.71
C ASP A 190 -20.29 38.90 8.18
N LEU A 191 -19.42 38.61 7.20
CA LEU A 191 -18.26 39.45 6.85
C LEU A 191 -17.35 38.70 5.85
N ALA A 192 -16.87 39.43 4.86
CA ALA A 192 -15.73 39.17 3.97
C ALA A 192 -16.08 38.86 2.50
N ASN A 193 -16.50 39.94 1.82
CA ASN A 193 -16.21 40.16 0.41
C ASN A 193 -14.69 40.04 0.17
N ASN A 194 -14.34 39.43 -0.97
CA ASN A 194 -13.00 39.30 -1.60
C ASN A 194 -12.37 37.90 -1.58
N MET A 195 -13.09 36.85 -2.00
CA MET A 195 -12.47 35.70 -2.70
C MET A 195 -13.52 34.80 -3.36
N THR A 196 -14.32 35.35 -4.27
CA THR A 196 -15.39 34.57 -4.94
C THR A 196 -15.38 34.82 -6.45
N GLU A 197 -14.32 34.38 -7.10
CA GLU A 197 -14.31 34.08 -8.53
C GLU A 197 -13.22 33.01 -8.72
N TYR A 198 -13.53 31.91 -9.43
CA TYR A 198 -12.69 30.73 -9.76
C TYR A 198 -12.93 29.39 -9.03
N LEU A 199 -13.93 29.23 -8.17
CA LEU A 199 -14.39 27.87 -7.80
C LEU A 199 -15.61 27.51 -8.65
N GLN A 200 -15.32 27.11 -9.88
CA GLN A 200 -16.30 26.50 -10.77
C GLN A 200 -16.71 25.15 -10.18
N GLU A 201 -18.01 25.03 -9.92
CA GLU A 201 -18.70 23.90 -9.31
C GLU A 201 -18.27 22.56 -9.92
N THR A 202 -17.51 21.77 -9.16
CA THR A 202 -17.39 20.34 -9.38
C THR A 202 -18.07 19.65 -8.22
N ASN A 203 -19.09 18.84 -8.52
CA ASN A 203 -19.87 18.03 -7.57
C ASN A 203 -18.97 17.04 -6.80
N PHE A 204 -18.24 17.53 -5.80
CA PHE A 204 -17.48 16.70 -4.88
C PHE A 204 -18.47 15.96 -3.96
N SER A 205 -18.34 14.64 -3.91
CA SER A 205 -19.11 13.80 -3.01
C SER A 205 -18.78 14.20 -1.57
N LYS A 206 -19.77 14.69 -0.80
CA LYS A 206 -19.74 15.02 0.65
C LYS A 206 -18.63 14.30 1.44
N GLY A 207 -17.41 14.82 1.43
CA GLY A 207 -16.23 14.06 1.88
C GLY A 207 -15.06 14.98 2.12
N GLY A 208 -14.38 14.80 3.26
CA GLY A 208 -13.23 15.63 3.61
C GLY A 208 -12.05 15.48 2.63
N LEU A 209 -11.15 16.46 2.67
CA LEU A 209 -9.98 16.56 1.82
C LEU A 209 -8.72 16.00 2.49
N ILE A 210 -7.74 15.62 1.70
CA ILE A 210 -6.40 15.23 2.16
C ILE A 210 -5.39 16.24 1.60
N ALA A 211 -4.77 17.02 2.47
CA ALA A 211 -3.88 18.13 2.08
C ALA A 211 -4.57 19.16 1.16
N GLY A 212 -5.88 19.33 1.29
CA GLY A 212 -6.69 20.18 0.39
C GLY A 212 -6.94 19.58 -1.00
N LEU A 213 -6.58 18.32 -1.23
CA LEU A 213 -6.82 17.60 -2.48
C LEU A 213 -7.89 16.53 -2.30
N GLU A 214 -8.58 16.22 -3.39
CA GLU A 214 -9.57 15.15 -3.43
C GLU A 214 -8.88 13.77 -3.35
N PRO A 215 -9.21 12.94 -2.35
CA PRO A 215 -8.62 11.61 -2.19
C PRO A 215 -9.24 10.57 -3.14
N ILE A 216 -8.45 10.00 -4.04
CA ILE A 216 -8.92 9.03 -5.04
C ILE A 216 -8.59 7.60 -4.64
N ASN A 217 -7.30 7.25 -4.53
CA ASN A 217 -6.87 5.88 -4.25
C ASN A 217 -5.97 5.79 -3.01
N PHE A 218 -6.29 4.85 -2.13
CA PHE A 218 -5.38 4.40 -1.07
C PHE A 218 -4.99 2.95 -1.34
N ILE A 219 -3.78 2.74 -1.87
CA ILE A 219 -3.29 1.43 -2.29
C ILE A 219 -2.13 0.97 -1.41
N THR A 220 -2.21 -0.26 -0.91
CA THR A 220 -1.13 -0.89 -0.14
C THR A 220 -0.68 -2.21 -0.74
N LEU A 221 0.63 -2.47 -0.67
CA LEU A 221 1.28 -3.70 -1.12
C LEU A 221 1.97 -4.37 0.08
N ALA A 222 1.51 -5.55 0.48
CA ALA A 222 2.07 -6.33 1.59
C ALA A 222 2.23 -5.53 2.90
N THR A 223 1.27 -4.65 3.22
CA THR A 223 1.30 -3.81 4.43
C THR A 223 0.79 -4.59 5.65
N PRO A 224 1.48 -4.60 6.81
CA PRO A 224 1.01 -5.29 8.01
C PRO A 224 -0.08 -4.47 8.73
N HIS A 225 -1.28 -4.37 8.17
CA HIS A 225 -2.37 -3.53 8.69
C HIS A 225 -2.78 -3.86 10.13
N LEU A 226 -2.62 -5.13 10.53
CA LEU A 226 -2.96 -5.67 11.84
C LEU A 226 -1.71 -5.93 12.72
N GLY A 227 -0.55 -5.39 12.31
CA GLY A 227 0.73 -5.68 12.95
C GLY A 227 1.33 -7.01 12.51
N VAL A 228 2.33 -7.48 13.25
CA VAL A 228 3.08 -8.72 12.99
C VAL A 228 3.05 -9.60 14.24
N ARG A 229 2.77 -10.90 14.07
CA ARG A 229 2.91 -11.88 15.15
C ARG A 229 4.34 -12.40 15.17
N GLY A 230 5.05 -12.24 16.30
CA GLY A 230 6.36 -12.87 16.49
C GLY A 230 6.24 -14.40 16.51
N LYS A 231 7.15 -15.12 15.84
CA LYS A 231 7.23 -16.57 15.97
C LYS A 231 8.04 -16.93 17.22
N LYS A 232 7.37 -17.36 18.29
CA LYS A 232 7.80 -18.17 19.47
C LYS A 232 9.18 -17.98 20.15
N GLN A 233 10.11 -17.20 19.63
CA GLN A 233 11.36 -16.80 20.27
C GLN A 233 11.60 -15.33 19.92
N LEU A 234 11.50 -14.47 20.94
CA LEU A 234 11.71 -13.01 20.93
C LEU A 234 10.67 -12.19 20.13
N PRO A 235 9.70 -11.54 20.81
CA PRO A 235 8.69 -10.66 20.20
C PRO A 235 9.26 -9.36 19.60
N PHE A 236 10.59 -9.25 19.41
CA PHE A 236 11.26 -8.02 18.97
C PHE A 236 11.94 -8.14 17.59
N LEU A 237 11.98 -9.33 16.97
CA LEU A 237 12.90 -9.61 15.84
C LEU A 237 12.25 -10.00 14.50
N LEU A 238 10.94 -9.78 14.34
CA LEU A 238 10.19 -9.89 13.07
C LEU A 238 10.30 -11.24 12.32
N GLY A 239 10.93 -12.27 12.90
CA GLY A 239 11.00 -13.62 12.32
C GLY A 239 11.78 -13.70 10.99
N VAL A 240 12.73 -12.78 10.75
CA VAL A 240 13.56 -12.75 9.53
C VAL A 240 14.99 -13.23 9.88
N PRO A 241 15.43 -14.42 9.41
CA PRO A 241 16.77 -14.95 9.70
C PRO A 241 17.94 -14.05 9.26
N ILE A 242 17.70 -13.16 8.30
CA ILE A 242 18.69 -12.18 7.81
C ILE A 242 18.86 -11.03 8.81
N LEU A 243 17.79 -10.62 9.51
CA LEU A 243 17.89 -9.68 10.63
C LEU A 243 18.59 -10.31 11.84
N GLU A 244 18.41 -11.62 12.06
CA GLU A 244 19.06 -12.37 13.15
C GLU A 244 20.60 -12.36 13.02
N LYS A 245 21.13 -12.44 11.79
CA LYS A 245 22.58 -12.34 11.54
C LYS A 245 23.14 -10.91 11.56
N LEU A 246 22.28 -9.91 11.42
CA LEU A 246 22.63 -8.48 11.48
C LEU A 246 22.24 -7.84 12.83
N ALA A 247 21.84 -8.65 13.81
CA ALA A 247 21.18 -8.20 15.03
C ALA A 247 22.10 -7.47 16.02
N ALA A 248 23.39 -7.80 16.13
CA ALA A 248 24.21 -7.25 17.22
C ALA A 248 24.40 -5.70 17.14
N PRO A 249 24.64 -5.08 15.96
CA PRO A 249 24.78 -3.62 15.86
C PRO A 249 23.45 -2.87 15.72
N ILE A 250 22.36 -3.55 15.35
CA ILE A 250 21.09 -2.92 14.91
C ILE A 250 19.92 -3.27 15.86
N ALA A 251 20.11 -4.18 16.82
CA ALA A 251 19.09 -4.57 17.81
C ALA A 251 18.43 -3.39 18.54
N PRO A 252 19.13 -2.31 18.95
CA PRO A 252 18.47 -1.15 19.56
C PRO A 252 17.47 -0.43 18.63
N PHE A 253 17.67 -0.53 17.31
CA PHE A 253 16.79 0.08 16.30
C PHE A 253 15.58 -0.81 15.95
N PHE A 254 15.72 -2.14 16.02
CA PHE A 254 14.61 -3.09 15.86
C PHE A 254 13.75 -3.22 17.13
N VAL A 255 14.35 -3.00 18.31
CA VAL A 255 13.67 -2.65 19.58
C VAL A 255 13.28 -1.15 19.60
N GLY A 256 13.16 -0.53 18.43
CA GLY A 256 12.71 0.85 18.29
C GLY A 256 11.19 0.99 18.43
N GLN A 257 10.73 2.23 18.50
CA GLN A 257 9.31 2.59 18.61
C GLN A 257 8.45 1.93 17.52
N THR A 258 8.96 1.84 16.28
CA THR A 258 8.28 1.14 15.16
C THR A 258 8.06 -0.34 15.45
N GLY A 259 9.09 -1.03 15.98
CA GLY A 259 8.99 -2.45 16.30
C GLY A 259 7.93 -2.68 17.38
N SER A 260 7.98 -1.88 18.46
CA SER A 260 6.99 -1.95 19.53
C SER A 260 5.55 -1.78 19.02
N GLN A 261 5.33 -0.84 18.09
CA GLN A 261 4.03 -0.60 17.47
C GLN A 261 3.58 -1.73 16.54
N LEU A 262 4.49 -2.33 15.76
CA LEU A 262 4.18 -3.47 14.89
C LEU A 262 3.81 -4.73 15.68
N PHE A 263 4.44 -4.93 16.84
CA PHE A 263 4.15 -6.03 17.76
C PHE A 263 3.03 -5.71 18.76
N LEU A 264 2.37 -4.56 18.64
CA LEU A 264 1.28 -4.13 19.52
C LEU A 264 1.69 -4.00 21.00
N THR A 265 2.98 -3.86 21.28
CA THR A 265 3.52 -3.76 22.64
C THR A 265 3.64 -2.32 23.12
N ASP A 266 3.30 -1.34 22.27
CA ASP A 266 3.48 0.07 22.53
C ASP A 266 2.46 0.64 23.53
N GLY A 267 2.90 1.66 24.28
CA GLY A 267 2.08 2.36 25.25
C GLY A 267 1.80 1.59 26.53
N LYS A 268 1.13 2.27 27.47
CA LYS A 268 0.75 1.72 28.77
C LYS A 268 -0.35 0.63 28.63
N PRO A 269 -0.52 -0.28 29.62
CA PRO A 269 -1.54 -1.33 29.58
C PRO A 269 -2.97 -0.82 29.35
N ASP A 270 -3.30 0.33 29.95
CA ASP A 270 -4.61 0.98 29.91
C ASP A 270 -4.89 1.71 28.58
N LYS A 271 -3.90 1.80 27.69
CA LYS A 271 -4.03 2.46 26.39
C LYS A 271 -4.02 1.47 25.23
N PRO A 272 -4.90 1.64 24.24
CA PRO A 272 -4.83 0.84 23.02
C PRO A 272 -3.50 1.10 22.27
N PRO A 273 -2.90 0.07 21.66
CA PRO A 273 -1.69 0.24 20.83
C PRO A 273 -2.00 1.12 19.62
N LEU A 274 -0.97 1.75 19.03
CA LEU A 274 -1.15 2.71 17.93
C LEU A 274 -1.93 2.13 16.74
N LEU A 275 -1.69 0.87 16.35
CA LEU A 275 -2.39 0.27 15.21
C LEU A 275 -3.90 0.11 15.47
N LEU A 276 -4.29 -0.16 16.72
CA LEU A 276 -5.69 -0.18 17.12
C LEU A 276 -6.29 1.23 17.12
N ARG A 277 -5.56 2.24 17.61
CA ARG A 277 -5.97 3.65 17.53
C ARG A 277 -6.22 4.09 16.09
N MET A 278 -5.34 3.70 15.17
CA MET A 278 -5.46 3.96 13.74
C MET A 278 -6.61 3.19 13.04
N ALA A 279 -7.31 2.29 13.73
CA ALA A 279 -8.51 1.59 13.23
C ALA A 279 -9.81 2.30 13.65
N SER A 280 -9.72 3.47 14.30
CA SER A 280 -10.83 4.31 14.74
C SER A 280 -10.49 5.79 14.62
N ASP A 281 -11.48 6.65 14.79
CA ASP A 281 -11.24 8.05 15.09
C ASP A 281 -11.05 8.23 16.60
N CYS A 282 -9.96 8.88 17.00
CA CYS A 282 -9.62 9.13 18.41
C CYS A 282 -9.01 10.52 18.58
N ASP A 283 -8.58 10.86 19.80
CA ASP A 283 -8.00 12.17 20.13
C ASP A 283 -6.73 12.47 19.34
N ASP A 284 -6.02 11.44 18.86
CA ASP A 284 -4.78 11.60 18.09
C ASP A 284 -5.00 11.92 16.62
N GLY A 285 -6.21 11.66 16.11
CA GLY A 285 -6.51 11.82 14.70
C GLY A 285 -7.79 11.14 14.26
N LYS A 286 -8.34 11.65 13.16
CA LYS A 286 -9.51 11.10 12.49
C LYS A 286 -9.09 10.05 11.46
N PHE A 287 -8.45 8.97 11.90
CA PHE A 287 -7.82 7.98 11.03
C PHE A 287 -8.82 7.26 10.12
N LEU A 288 -9.97 6.85 10.67
CA LEU A 288 -10.96 6.11 9.91
C LEU A 288 -11.73 7.05 8.98
N SER A 289 -12.07 8.26 9.44
CA SER A 289 -12.68 9.29 8.57
C SER A 289 -11.76 9.65 7.41
N ALA A 290 -10.47 9.90 7.66
CA ALA A 290 -9.50 10.23 6.61
C ALA A 290 -9.28 9.09 5.61
N LEU A 291 -9.30 7.83 6.06
CA LEU A 291 -9.22 6.67 5.17
C LEU A 291 -10.54 6.46 4.40
N GLY A 292 -11.67 6.81 5.01
CA GLY A 292 -13.01 6.71 4.46
C GLY A 292 -13.27 7.66 3.28
N THR A 293 -12.55 8.78 3.20
CA THR A 293 -12.73 9.74 2.10
C THR A 293 -12.18 9.26 0.77
N PHE A 294 -11.22 8.34 0.76
CA PHE A 294 -10.71 7.76 -0.48
C PHE A 294 -11.81 7.00 -1.21
N ARG A 295 -12.06 7.39 -2.47
CA ARG A 295 -13.05 6.72 -3.35
C ARG A 295 -12.77 5.21 -3.48
N CYS A 296 -11.50 4.84 -3.60
CA CYS A 296 -11.06 3.45 -3.71
C CYS A 296 -9.98 3.14 -2.68
N ARG A 297 -10.15 2.03 -1.96
CA ARG A 297 -9.14 1.45 -1.06
C ARG A 297 -8.79 0.06 -1.56
N ILE A 298 -7.53 -0.16 -1.91
CA ILE A 298 -7.07 -1.42 -2.51
C ILE A 298 -5.91 -1.98 -1.69
N ILE A 299 -6.00 -3.25 -1.31
CA ILE A 299 -4.94 -3.96 -0.61
C ILE A 299 -4.45 -5.11 -1.48
N TYR A 300 -3.13 -5.19 -1.68
CA TYR A 300 -2.49 -6.32 -2.34
C TYR A 300 -1.77 -7.16 -1.30
N ALA A 301 -2.16 -8.42 -1.17
CA ALA A 301 -1.68 -9.31 -0.13
C ALA A 301 -1.04 -10.56 -0.74
N ASN A 302 0.16 -10.89 -0.28
CA ASN A 302 0.82 -12.13 -0.68
C ASN A 302 0.16 -13.31 0.04
N VAL A 303 -0.36 -14.28 -0.71
CA VAL A 303 -1.02 -15.47 -0.14
C VAL A 303 -0.03 -16.48 0.44
N SER A 304 1.22 -16.42 -0.01
CA SER A 304 2.28 -17.34 0.38
C SER A 304 3.67 -16.71 0.18
N TYR A 305 4.68 -17.31 0.81
CA TYR A 305 6.10 -16.97 0.66
C TYR A 305 6.52 -15.55 1.09
N ASP A 306 5.61 -14.76 1.65
CA ASP A 306 5.95 -13.53 2.36
C ASP A 306 6.22 -13.83 3.84
N HIS A 307 7.50 -13.90 4.20
CA HIS A 307 7.94 -14.18 5.56
C HIS A 307 7.92 -12.93 6.46
N MET A 308 7.78 -11.73 5.88
CA MET A 308 7.79 -10.48 6.62
C MET A 308 6.37 -10.07 7.03
N VAL A 309 5.40 -10.23 6.12
CA VAL A 309 4.03 -9.80 6.32
C VAL A 309 3.08 -10.91 5.91
N GLY A 310 2.40 -11.50 6.90
CA GLY A 310 1.46 -12.59 6.67
C GLY A 310 0.24 -12.16 5.84
N TRP A 311 -0.35 -13.12 5.13
CA TRP A 311 -1.52 -12.92 4.28
C TRP A 311 -2.69 -12.28 5.06
N ARG A 312 -2.97 -12.79 6.26
CA ARG A 312 -4.04 -12.32 7.13
C ARG A 312 -3.95 -10.83 7.49
N THR A 313 -2.76 -10.37 7.88
CA THR A 313 -2.53 -8.97 8.28
C THR A 313 -2.54 -8.03 7.07
N SER A 314 -2.02 -8.47 5.92
CA SER A 314 -2.02 -7.66 4.69
C SER A 314 -3.35 -7.61 3.95
N SER A 315 -4.22 -8.59 4.16
CA SER A 315 -5.56 -8.65 3.57
C SER A 315 -6.69 -8.18 4.49
N ILE A 316 -6.39 -7.81 5.75
CA ILE A 316 -7.42 -7.41 6.75
C ILE A 316 -8.53 -8.48 6.80
N ARG A 317 -8.12 -9.74 6.94
CA ARG A 317 -8.99 -10.91 7.02
C ARG A 317 -8.73 -11.66 8.33
N ARG A 318 -9.70 -12.44 8.77
CA ARG A 318 -9.51 -13.44 9.83
C ARG A 318 -8.88 -14.70 9.23
N GLU A 319 -8.30 -15.55 10.07
CA GLU A 319 -7.75 -16.84 9.61
C GLU A 319 -8.84 -17.70 8.95
N THR A 320 -10.04 -17.68 9.51
CA THR A 320 -11.21 -18.42 9.00
C THR A 320 -11.73 -17.90 7.65
N GLU A 321 -11.35 -16.70 7.25
CA GLU A 321 -11.71 -16.09 5.97
C GLU A 321 -10.68 -16.38 4.88
N LEU A 322 -9.51 -16.95 5.23
CA LEU A 322 -8.48 -17.31 4.25
C LEU A 322 -8.83 -18.65 3.60
N SER A 323 -9.13 -18.60 2.30
CA SER A 323 -9.38 -19.79 1.48
C SER A 323 -8.08 -20.35 0.90
N LYS A 324 -8.12 -21.54 0.29
CA LYS A 324 -6.94 -22.03 -0.45
C LYS A 324 -6.72 -21.13 -1.67
N PRO A 325 -5.51 -20.58 -1.88
CA PRO A 325 -5.29 -19.65 -2.96
C PRO A 325 -5.49 -20.32 -4.32
N PRO A 326 -6.16 -19.65 -5.28
CA PRO A 326 -6.23 -20.14 -6.65
C PRO A 326 -4.83 -20.35 -7.22
N ARG A 327 -4.65 -21.43 -7.99
CA ARG A 327 -3.36 -21.73 -8.64
C ARG A 327 -3.17 -20.95 -9.94
N GLN A 328 -4.27 -20.52 -10.56
CA GLN A 328 -4.26 -19.80 -11.83
C GLN A 328 -4.25 -18.29 -11.56
N SER A 329 -3.44 -17.57 -12.33
CA SER A 329 -3.48 -16.11 -12.34
C SER A 329 -4.66 -15.60 -13.16
N LEU A 330 -5.16 -14.42 -12.84
CA LEU A 330 -6.13 -13.70 -13.64
C LEU A 330 -5.54 -13.40 -15.03
N ASP A 331 -6.39 -13.48 -16.06
CA ASP A 331 -6.00 -13.23 -17.43
C ASP A 331 -5.38 -11.83 -17.56
N GLY A 332 -4.19 -11.77 -18.16
CA GLY A 332 -3.43 -10.53 -18.35
C GLY A 332 -2.54 -10.09 -17.19
N TYR A 333 -2.68 -10.67 -15.98
CA TYR A 333 -1.90 -10.26 -14.80
C TYR A 333 -1.25 -11.46 -14.09
N LYS A 334 -0.03 -11.81 -14.51
CA LYS A 334 0.73 -12.88 -13.88
C LYS A 334 0.87 -12.62 -12.37
N HIS A 335 0.64 -13.67 -11.57
CA HIS A 335 0.70 -13.69 -10.11
C HIS A 335 -0.44 -13.00 -9.36
N VAL A 336 -1.32 -12.24 -10.02
CA VAL A 336 -2.59 -11.82 -9.39
C VAL A 336 -3.56 -13.00 -9.49
N VAL A 337 -4.01 -13.55 -8.37
CA VAL A 337 -4.78 -14.81 -8.34
C VAL A 337 -6.24 -14.65 -7.93
N ASP A 338 -6.56 -13.58 -7.20
CA ASP A 338 -7.94 -13.26 -6.84
C ASP A 338 -8.12 -11.75 -6.67
N VAL A 339 -9.30 -11.25 -7.00
CA VAL A 339 -9.70 -9.85 -6.82
C VAL A 339 -11.14 -9.84 -6.32
N GLU A 340 -11.31 -9.41 -5.08
CA GLU A 340 -12.60 -9.37 -4.39
C GLU A 340 -12.91 -7.95 -3.94
N TYR A 341 -14.14 -7.49 -4.11
CA TYR A 341 -14.63 -6.29 -3.44
C TYR A 341 -15.42 -6.68 -2.19
N CYS A 342 -14.90 -6.30 -1.02
CA CYS A 342 -15.58 -6.48 0.26
C CYS A 342 -16.27 -5.16 0.64
N PRO A 343 -17.62 -5.11 0.76
CA PRO A 343 -18.32 -3.92 1.18
C PRO A 343 -18.03 -3.57 2.66
N PRO A 344 -18.34 -2.32 3.09
CA PRO A 344 -18.32 -1.97 4.50
C PRO A 344 -19.12 -2.95 5.36
N VAL A 345 -18.58 -3.35 6.51
CA VAL A 345 -19.22 -4.21 7.51
C VAL A 345 -19.65 -3.33 8.69
N PRO A 346 -20.96 -3.08 8.88
CA PRO A 346 -21.43 -2.30 10.02
C PRO A 346 -21.05 -2.95 11.35
N SER A 347 -20.53 -2.15 12.28
CA SER A 347 -20.27 -2.58 13.66
C SER A 347 -20.20 -1.35 14.57
N ASP A 348 -20.18 -1.55 15.88
CA ASP A 348 -19.97 -0.45 16.85
C ASP A 348 -18.56 0.17 16.79
N GLY A 349 -17.70 -0.24 15.84
CA GLY A 349 -16.30 0.16 15.77
C GLY A 349 -15.44 -0.46 16.88
N PRO A 350 -14.10 -0.39 16.77
CA PRO A 350 -13.20 -1.12 17.65
C PRO A 350 -13.35 -0.66 19.11
N LYS A 351 -13.20 -1.58 20.06
CA LYS A 351 -13.27 -1.33 21.50
C LYS A 351 -12.02 -1.87 22.17
N PHE A 352 -11.40 -1.08 23.05
CA PHE A 352 -10.35 -1.56 23.92
C PHE A 352 -10.94 -1.96 25.27
N SER A 353 -11.43 -3.20 25.34
CA SER A 353 -12.19 -3.71 26.48
C SER A 353 -11.32 -3.92 27.74
N PRO A 354 -11.92 -4.00 28.95
CA PRO A 354 -11.18 -4.38 30.16
C PRO A 354 -10.43 -5.71 30.01
N LYS A 355 -10.97 -6.66 29.23
CA LYS A 355 -10.28 -7.92 28.89
C LYS A 355 -9.00 -7.65 28.08
N ALA A 356 -9.05 -6.74 27.10
CA ALA A 356 -7.89 -6.35 26.31
C ALA A 356 -6.81 -5.68 27.18
N VAL A 357 -7.21 -4.84 28.14
CA VAL A 357 -6.30 -4.20 29.11
C VAL A 357 -5.60 -5.25 29.97
N GLN A 358 -6.36 -6.18 30.57
CA GLN A 358 -5.81 -7.27 31.39
C GLN A 358 -4.87 -8.17 30.58
N ALA A 359 -5.25 -8.53 29.35
CA ALA A 359 -4.41 -9.32 28.47
C ALA A 359 -3.11 -8.59 28.09
N LYS A 360 -3.18 -7.27 27.85
CA LYS A 360 -2.01 -6.43 27.57
C LYS A 360 -1.07 -6.38 28.77
N GLU A 361 -1.62 -6.15 29.96
CA GLU A 361 -0.86 -6.13 31.22
C GLU A 361 -0.17 -7.47 31.47
N ALA A 362 -0.88 -8.59 31.30
CA ALA A 362 -0.32 -9.92 31.43
C ALA A 362 0.80 -10.19 30.39
N ALA A 363 0.63 -9.75 29.15
CA ALA A 363 1.63 -9.88 28.10
C ALA A 363 2.87 -9.02 28.35
N GLN A 364 2.75 -7.87 29.03
CA GLN A 364 3.88 -6.99 29.37
C GLN A 364 4.61 -7.41 30.65
N ASN A 365 3.89 -7.86 31.69
CA ASN A 365 4.47 -8.18 33.00
C ASN A 365 5.14 -9.56 33.04
N ALA A 366 4.50 -10.57 32.43
CA ALA A 366 4.99 -11.95 32.43
C ALA A 366 4.76 -12.58 31.04
N PRO A 367 5.53 -12.16 30.02
CA PRO A 367 5.33 -12.62 28.65
C PRO A 367 5.49 -14.14 28.56
N ASN A 368 4.38 -14.82 28.29
CA ASN A 368 4.37 -16.22 27.93
C ASN A 368 3.57 -16.39 26.64
N THR A 369 3.74 -17.52 25.95
CA THR A 369 3.11 -17.73 24.65
C THR A 369 1.59 -17.57 24.70
N GLN A 370 0.94 -18.00 25.78
CA GLN A 370 -0.51 -17.93 25.91
C GLN A 370 -1.00 -16.50 26.07
N SER A 371 -0.41 -15.72 27.00
CA SER A 371 -0.83 -14.34 27.27
C SER A 371 -0.58 -13.42 26.06
N THR A 372 0.55 -13.60 25.37
CA THR A 372 0.86 -12.84 24.15
C THR A 372 -0.10 -13.18 23.01
N VAL A 373 -0.44 -14.46 22.82
CA VAL A 373 -1.38 -14.88 21.77
C VAL A 373 -2.78 -14.37 22.05
N GLU A 374 -3.28 -14.50 23.28
CA GLU A 374 -4.60 -14.01 23.67
C GLU A 374 -4.73 -12.50 23.45
N TYR A 375 -3.74 -11.72 23.89
CA TYR A 375 -3.72 -10.28 23.67
C TYR A 375 -3.74 -9.93 22.18
N HIS A 376 -2.88 -10.57 21.38
CA HIS A 376 -2.84 -10.35 19.94
C HIS A 376 -4.17 -10.69 19.27
N GLU A 377 -4.83 -11.78 19.64
CA GLU A 377 -6.11 -12.17 19.05
C GLU A 377 -7.22 -11.16 19.36
N ILE A 378 -7.30 -10.68 20.61
CA ILE A 378 -8.28 -9.65 20.99
C ILE A 378 -8.04 -8.37 20.19
N VAL A 379 -6.82 -7.86 20.15
CA VAL A 379 -6.52 -6.58 19.49
C VAL A 379 -6.64 -6.68 17.98
N GLU A 380 -6.23 -7.81 17.40
CA GLU A 380 -6.37 -8.07 15.96
C GLU A 380 -7.83 -8.09 15.53
N GLU A 381 -8.71 -8.77 16.27
CA GLU A 381 -10.15 -8.79 15.98
C GLU A 381 -10.75 -7.38 16.02
N GLU A 382 -10.36 -6.57 17.00
CA GLU A 382 -10.82 -5.19 17.10
C GLU A 382 -10.28 -4.34 15.94
N MET A 383 -9.02 -4.49 15.55
CA MET A 383 -8.48 -3.81 14.36
C MET A 383 -9.20 -4.22 13.07
N ILE A 384 -9.52 -5.51 12.90
CA ILE A 384 -10.31 -5.99 11.76
C ILE A 384 -11.68 -5.32 11.78
N ARG A 385 -12.37 -5.32 12.93
CA ARG A 385 -13.70 -4.70 13.09
C ARG A 385 -13.69 -3.22 12.73
N GLY A 386 -12.68 -2.47 13.16
CA GLY A 386 -12.54 -1.06 12.82
C GLY A 386 -12.21 -0.80 11.35
N LEU A 387 -11.26 -1.53 10.78
CA LEU A 387 -10.87 -1.35 9.38
C LEU A 387 -11.93 -1.82 8.39
N GLN A 388 -12.72 -2.84 8.73
CA GLN A 388 -13.81 -3.34 7.90
C GLN A 388 -15.07 -2.47 7.96
N LEU A 389 -15.14 -1.43 8.81
CA LEU A 389 -16.17 -0.38 8.70
C LEU A 389 -16.12 0.35 7.36
N LEU A 390 -15.02 0.22 6.61
CA LEU A 390 -14.86 0.73 5.26
C LEU A 390 -14.81 -0.43 4.26
N GLY A 391 -15.28 -0.19 3.04
CA GLY A 391 -15.18 -1.16 1.95
C GLY A 391 -13.77 -1.21 1.37
N TRP A 392 -13.32 -2.39 0.96
CA TRP A 392 -11.98 -2.66 0.44
C TRP A 392 -12.04 -3.52 -0.83
N LYS A 393 -11.24 -3.17 -1.83
CA LYS A 393 -10.87 -4.09 -2.91
C LYS A 393 -9.64 -4.89 -2.45
N LYS A 394 -9.77 -6.19 -2.28
CA LYS A 394 -8.71 -7.10 -1.85
C LYS A 394 -8.17 -7.83 -3.06
N VAL A 395 -6.86 -7.76 -3.25
CA VAL A 395 -6.15 -8.40 -4.35
C VAL A 395 -5.16 -9.39 -3.77
N ASP A 396 -5.36 -10.66 -4.07
CA ASP A 396 -4.47 -11.72 -3.60
C ASP A 396 -3.41 -12.02 -4.67
N VAL A 397 -2.16 -12.06 -4.23
CA VAL A 397 -0.98 -12.23 -5.08
C VAL A 397 -0.26 -13.51 -4.70
N SER A 398 0.10 -14.32 -5.69
CA SER A 398 0.81 -15.59 -5.49
C SER A 398 1.97 -15.75 -6.45
N PHE A 399 3.18 -15.75 -5.89
CA PHE A 399 4.44 -15.98 -6.61
C PHE A 399 4.82 -17.46 -6.68
N HIS A 400 3.90 -18.40 -6.45
CA HIS A 400 4.17 -19.84 -6.43
C HIS A 400 4.84 -20.36 -7.71
N SER A 401 4.53 -19.75 -8.86
CA SER A 401 5.10 -20.07 -10.18
C SER A 401 6.32 -19.20 -10.56
N ALA A 402 6.80 -18.34 -9.66
CA ALA A 402 8.02 -17.57 -9.88
C ALA A 402 9.25 -18.45 -9.63
N PHE A 403 10.38 -18.09 -10.26
CA PHE A 403 11.63 -18.83 -10.09
C PHE A 403 12.15 -18.77 -8.64
N TRP A 404 11.98 -17.62 -7.97
CA TRP A 404 12.32 -17.42 -6.56
C TRP A 404 11.08 -16.95 -5.78
N PRO A 405 10.19 -17.86 -5.37
CA PRO A 405 8.92 -17.50 -4.73
C PRO A 405 9.09 -16.82 -3.36
N PHE A 406 10.16 -17.16 -2.62
CA PHE A 406 10.48 -16.61 -1.29
C PHE A 406 10.87 -15.12 -1.28
N PHE A 407 10.99 -14.49 -2.44
CA PHE A 407 11.10 -13.03 -2.55
C PHE A 407 9.74 -12.33 -2.67
N ALA A 408 8.61 -13.00 -2.40
CA ALA A 408 7.26 -12.45 -2.54
C ALA A 408 7.10 -11.01 -2.00
N HIS A 409 7.68 -10.72 -0.83
CA HIS A 409 7.61 -9.40 -0.20
C HIS A 409 8.21 -8.27 -1.07
N ASN A 410 9.29 -8.56 -1.79
CA ASN A 410 9.98 -7.62 -2.67
C ASN A 410 9.52 -7.74 -4.14
N ASN A 411 9.07 -8.93 -4.54
CA ASN A 411 8.44 -9.17 -5.84
C ASN A 411 7.22 -8.29 -5.99
N ILE A 412 6.34 -8.18 -4.99
CA ILE A 412 5.06 -7.46 -5.12
C ILE A 412 5.18 -6.00 -5.60
N HIS A 413 6.32 -5.34 -5.38
CA HIS A 413 6.59 -3.97 -5.86
C HIS A 413 7.81 -3.87 -6.81
N VAL A 414 8.41 -5.00 -7.19
CA VAL A 414 9.60 -5.07 -8.06
C VAL A 414 10.76 -4.24 -7.51
N LYS A 415 11.20 -4.54 -6.28
CA LYS A 415 12.29 -3.80 -5.60
C LYS A 415 13.57 -3.67 -6.42
N ASN A 416 13.90 -4.71 -7.20
CA ASN A 416 15.07 -4.75 -8.07
C ASN A 416 14.68 -5.56 -9.31
N GLU A 417 14.82 -4.97 -10.49
CA GLU A 417 14.36 -5.57 -11.75
C GLU A 417 15.00 -6.93 -12.05
N TRP A 418 16.25 -7.14 -11.64
CA TRP A 418 16.97 -8.39 -11.91
C TRP A 418 16.45 -9.55 -11.07
N PHE A 419 16.12 -9.30 -9.81
CA PHE A 419 15.73 -10.35 -8.86
C PHE A 419 14.21 -10.46 -8.65
N HIS A 420 13.48 -9.37 -8.89
CA HIS A 420 12.09 -9.22 -8.48
C HIS A 420 11.11 -8.97 -9.64
N ASN A 421 11.52 -9.23 -10.89
CA ASN A 421 10.67 -9.06 -12.09
C ASN A 421 9.39 -9.92 -12.09
N ALA A 422 9.26 -10.92 -11.22
CA ALA A 422 8.02 -11.65 -11.08
C ALA A 422 6.84 -10.71 -10.74
N GLY A 423 7.12 -9.57 -10.09
CA GLY A 423 6.11 -8.56 -9.75
C GLY A 423 5.59 -7.68 -10.87
N VAL A 424 6.14 -7.73 -12.07
CA VAL A 424 5.75 -6.82 -13.17
C VAL A 424 4.24 -6.87 -13.43
N GLY A 425 3.63 -8.05 -13.39
CA GLY A 425 2.19 -8.23 -13.55
C GLY A 425 1.35 -7.55 -12.46
N VAL A 426 1.88 -7.48 -11.24
CA VAL A 426 1.24 -6.79 -10.10
C VAL A 426 1.27 -5.28 -10.30
N ILE A 427 2.44 -4.72 -10.68
CA ILE A 427 2.55 -3.28 -10.97
C ILE A 427 1.68 -2.87 -12.16
N ALA A 428 1.58 -3.71 -13.20
CA ALA A 428 0.66 -3.50 -14.30
C ALA A 428 -0.80 -3.44 -13.81
N HIS A 429 -1.22 -4.38 -12.95
CA HIS A 429 -2.56 -4.38 -12.37
C HIS A 429 -2.84 -3.14 -11.49
N VAL A 430 -1.83 -2.66 -10.75
CA VAL A 430 -1.91 -1.40 -9.98
C VAL A 430 -2.13 -0.21 -10.92
N ALA A 431 -1.34 -0.09 -11.98
CA ALA A 431 -1.46 1.00 -12.96
C ALA A 431 -2.84 0.99 -13.63
N ASP A 432 -3.35 -0.19 -14.01
CA ASP A 432 -4.65 -0.30 -14.67
C ASP A 432 -5.81 -0.03 -13.68
N SER A 433 -5.65 -0.41 -12.40
CA SER A 433 -6.59 -0.03 -11.33
C SER A 433 -6.64 1.49 -11.12
N LEU A 434 -5.49 2.18 -11.14
CA LEU A 434 -5.42 3.64 -11.01
C LEU A 434 -6.15 4.33 -12.17
N LYS A 435 -5.95 3.88 -13.41
CA LYS A 435 -6.63 4.42 -14.61
C LYS A 435 -8.15 4.26 -14.58
N GLN A 436 -8.62 3.09 -14.17
CA GLN A 436 -10.07 2.82 -14.12
C GLN A 436 -10.78 3.82 -13.21
N GLN A 437 -10.17 4.19 -12.08
CA GLN A 437 -10.75 5.16 -11.15
C GLN A 437 -10.75 6.59 -11.70
N GLU A 438 -9.80 6.95 -12.56
CA GLU A 438 -9.85 8.24 -13.28
C GLU A 438 -10.97 8.27 -14.32
N ALA A 439 -11.12 7.22 -15.12
CA ALA A 439 -12.16 7.16 -16.15
C ALA A 439 -13.58 7.27 -15.53
N SER A 440 -13.81 6.61 -14.38
CA SER A 440 -15.06 6.75 -13.64
C SER A 440 -15.30 8.17 -13.12
N SER A 441 -14.24 8.92 -12.76
CA SER A 441 -14.38 10.33 -12.31
C SER A 441 -14.77 11.29 -13.43
N VAL A 442 -14.27 11.07 -14.65
CA VAL A 442 -14.60 11.90 -15.83
C VAL A 442 -16.05 11.67 -16.26
N LEU A 443 -16.51 10.41 -16.26
CA LEU A 443 -17.88 10.06 -16.63
C LEU A 443 -18.91 10.60 -15.63
N SER A 444 -18.60 10.61 -14.32
CA SER A 444 -19.49 11.22 -13.32
C SER A 444 -19.55 12.75 -13.38
N ALA A 445 -18.55 13.40 -13.97
CA ALA A 445 -18.51 14.86 -14.15
C ALA A 445 -19.13 15.33 -15.47
N SER A 446 -19.42 14.41 -16.39
CA SER A 446 -19.97 14.69 -17.74
C SER A 446 -21.46 14.36 -17.86
N LEU A 447 -22.08 13.87 -16.79
CA LEU A 447 -23.51 13.62 -16.61
C LEU A 447 -24.05 14.60 -15.58
#